data_AF-A0A432MP71-F1
#
_entry.id   AF-A0A432MP71-F1
#
_cell.length_a   1.000
_cell.length_b   1.000
_cell.length_c   1.000
_cell.angle_alpha   90.00
_cell.angle_beta   90.00
_cell.angle_gamma   90.00
#
_symmetry.space_group_name_H-M   'P 1'
#
loop_
_entity.id
_entity.type
_entity.pdbx_description
1 polymer ?
#
loop_
_entity_poly.entity_id
_entity_poly.type
_entity_poly.pdbx_seq_one_letter_code
_entity_poly.pdbx_strand_id
1 'polypeptide(L)' 'MSTGDERVIVSPGATAGLSSAHHRDFPEIRAEGESPTDAAEQLVHHLTRTLDSALTGWRRESIEQAIADVRAYAEQAGS' A
#
# COMPACT_ATOMS: atom_id res chain seq x y z
N MET A 1 16.03 6.94 10.36
CA MET A 1 15.50 6.89 8.98
C MET A 1 14.58 5.70 8.94
N SER A 2 13.28 5.92 9.07
CA SER A 2 12.30 4.82 9.07
C SER A 2 12.08 4.42 7.63
N THR A 3 12.69 3.30 7.25
CA THR A 3 12.52 2.62 5.98
C THR A 3 11.04 2.35 5.75
N GLY A 4 10.46 2.88 4.66
CA GLY A 4 9.05 2.70 4.29
C GLY A 4 8.60 1.23 4.23
N ASP A 5 9.56 0.31 4.15
CA ASP A 5 9.38 -1.14 4.19
C ASP A 5 8.65 -1.64 5.47
N GLU A 6 8.92 -1.06 6.64
CA GLU A 6 8.28 -1.49 7.91
C GLU A 6 6.78 -1.16 8.00
N ARG A 7 6.28 -0.35 7.07
CA ARG A 7 4.88 0.10 7.05
C ARG A 7 4.03 -0.63 6.03
N VAL A 8 4.65 -1.36 5.10
CA VAL A 8 3.92 -2.20 4.13
C VAL A 8 3.92 -3.62 4.63
N ILE A 9 2.74 -4.13 4.97
CA ILE A 9 2.59 -5.48 5.49
C ILE A 9 2.08 -6.36 4.34
N VAL A 10 2.91 -7.33 3.94
CA VAL A 10 2.55 -8.35 2.97
C VAL A 10 2.22 -9.66 3.69
N SER A 11 1.15 -10.29 3.23
CA SER A 11 0.62 -11.55 3.77
C SER A 11 0.04 -12.40 2.64
N PRO A 12 -0.20 -13.71 2.84
CA PRO A 12 -0.95 -14.50 1.87
C PRO A 12 -2.32 -13.88 1.59
N GLY A 13 -2.71 -13.84 0.32
CA GLY A 13 -4.01 -13.36 -0.12
C GLY A 13 -5.17 -14.23 0.36
N ALA A 14 -6.36 -13.63 0.38
CA ALA A 14 -7.61 -14.38 0.52
C ALA A 14 -7.84 -15.28 -0.71
N THR A 15 -7.36 -14.85 -1.87
CA THR A 15 -7.33 -15.68 -3.08
C THR A 15 -6.08 -16.55 -3.07
N ALA A 16 -6.27 -17.86 -3.24
CA ALA A 16 -5.17 -18.83 -3.24
C ALA A 16 -4.14 -18.49 -4.34
N GLY A 17 -2.87 -18.40 -3.94
CA GLY A 17 -1.76 -18.06 -4.85
C GLY A 17 -1.49 -16.57 -5.01
N LEU A 18 -2.33 -15.68 -4.44
CA LEU A 18 -2.06 -14.25 -4.44
C LEU A 18 -1.34 -13.81 -3.16
N SER A 19 -0.65 -12.68 -3.27
CA SER A 19 -0.13 -11.90 -2.15
C SER A 19 -1.11 -10.77 -1.83
N SER A 20 -1.31 -10.46 -0.55
CA SER A 20 -2.07 -9.30 -0.09
C SER A 20 -1.17 -8.30 0.61
N ALA A 21 -1.25 -7.04 0.21
CA ALA A 21 -0.53 -5.93 0.81
C ALA A 21 -1.50 -4.92 1.44
N HIS A 22 -1.10 -4.34 2.58
CA HIS A 22 -1.74 -3.16 3.16
C HIS A 22 -0.72 -2.25 3.82
N HIS A 23 -1.09 -0.98 3.98
CA HIS A 23 -0.31 -0.05 4.77
C HIS A 23 -0.69 -0.19 6.25
N ARG A 24 0.30 -0.13 7.16
CA ARG A 24 0.12 -0.30 8.60
C ARG A 24 -0.88 0.68 9.20
N ASP A 25 -0.87 1.91 8.72
CA ASP A 25 -1.80 2.98 9.17
C ASP A 25 -3.17 2.91 8.48
N PHE A 26 -3.31 2.09 7.43
CA PHE A 26 -4.56 1.88 6.69
C PHE A 26 -4.84 0.37 6.50
N PRO A 27 -4.98 -0.41 7.57
CA PRO A 27 -5.18 -1.85 7.49
C PRO A 27 -6.50 -2.25 6.83
N GLU A 28 -7.45 -1.31 6.70
CA GLU A 28 -8.70 -1.47 5.97
C GLU A 28 -8.52 -1.36 4.44
N ILE A 29 -7.44 -0.71 3.97
CA ILE A 29 -7.14 -0.58 2.55
C ILE A 29 -6.14 -1.68 2.19
N ARG A 30 -6.68 -2.75 1.63
CA ARG A 30 -5.91 -3.92 1.16
C ARG A 30 -5.98 -4.01 -0.34
N ALA A 31 -4.94 -4.59 -0.92
CA ALA A 31 -4.91 -5.01 -2.30
C ALA A 31 -4.31 -6.41 -2.42
N GLU A 32 -4.67 -7.10 -3.50
CA GLU A 32 -4.10 -8.39 -3.87
C GLU A 32 -3.42 -8.31 -5.24
N GLY A 33 -2.38 -9.11 -5.42
CA GLY A 33 -1.64 -9.27 -6.66
C GLY A 33 -0.93 -10.61 -6.73
N GLU A 34 -0.45 -10.98 -7.93
CA GLU A 34 0.24 -12.26 -8.16
C GLU A 34 1.58 -12.35 -7.42
N SER A 35 2.19 -11.19 -7.13
CA SER A 35 3.39 -11.04 -6.32
C SER A 35 3.22 -9.96 -5.24
N PRO A 36 4.11 -9.89 -4.23
CA PRO A 36 4.16 -8.78 -3.28
C PRO A 36 4.23 -7.41 -3.96
N THR A 37 4.98 -7.30 -5.06
CA THR A 37 5.13 -6.07 -5.85
C THR A 37 3.81 -5.73 -6.55
N ASP A 38 3.16 -6.68 -7.23
CA ASP A 38 1.84 -6.44 -7.86
C ASP A 38 0.79 -6.02 -6.83
N ALA A 39 0.80 -6.65 -5.65
CA ALA A 39 -0.10 -6.31 -4.55
C ALA A 39 0.15 -4.88 -4.04
N ALA A 40 1.42 -4.47 -3.94
CA ALA A 40 1.80 -3.10 -3.57
C ALA A 40 1.40 -2.08 -4.64
N GLU A 41 1.55 -2.38 -5.94
CA GLU A 41 1.10 -1.50 -7.02
C GLU A 41 -0.43 -1.32 -7.00
N GLN A 42 -1.20 -2.38 -6.79
CA GLN A 42 -2.65 -2.27 -6.60
C GLN A 42 -3.00 -1.49 -5.32
N LEU A 43 -2.23 -1.64 -4.24
CA LEU A 43 -2.45 -0.88 -3.01
C LEU A 43 -2.29 0.63 -3.25
N VAL A 44 -1.31 1.04 -4.06
CA VAL A 44 -1.15 2.44 -4.48
C VAL A 44 -2.40 2.95 -5.20
N HIS A 45 -2.98 2.14 -6.10
CA HIS A 45 -4.22 2.50 -6.80
C HIS A 45 -5.39 2.69 -5.84
N HIS A 46 -5.57 1.80 -4.86
CA HIS A 46 -6.61 1.92 -3.84
C HIS A 46 -6.43 3.15 -2.94
N LEU A 47 -5.20 3.42 -2.50
CA LEU A 47 -4.87 4.62 -1.73
C LEU A 47 -5.12 5.90 -2.54
N THR A 48 -4.78 5.92 -3.83
CA THR A 48 -5.02 7.07 -4.72
C THR A 48 -6.51 7.35 -4.88
N ARG A 49 -7.35 6.32 -5.06
CA ARG A 49 -8.81 6.52 -5.08
C ARG A 49 -9.34 7.04 -3.75
N THR A 50 -8.76 6.60 -2.64
CA THR A 50 -9.14 7.08 -1.30
C THR A 50 -8.75 8.55 -1.13
N LEU A 51 -7.58 8.94 -1.63
CA LEU A 51 -7.09 10.33 -1.66
C LEU A 51 -8.03 11.26 -2.42
N ASP A 52 -8.55 10.82 -3.58
CA ASP A 52 -9.50 11.60 -4.38
C ASP A 52 -10.81 11.89 -3.63
N SER A 53 -11.18 11.02 -2.69
CA SER A 53 -12.38 11.16 -1.85
C SER A 53 -12.13 11.86 -0.50
N ALA A 54 -10.87 12.18 -0.16
CA ALA A 54 -10.52 12.72 1.14
C ALA A 54 -10.89 14.21 1.28
N LEU A 55 -11.87 14.50 2.15
CA LEU A 55 -12.44 15.85 2.35
C LEU A 55 -11.63 16.75 3.30
N THR A 56 -10.59 16.24 3.96
CA THR A 56 -9.83 16.97 4.98
C THR A 56 -8.33 16.92 4.70
N GLY A 57 -7.63 18.03 4.94
CA GLY A 57 -6.19 18.18 4.63
C GLY A 57 -5.32 17.14 5.32
N TRP A 58 -5.49 16.93 6.62
CA TRP A 58 -4.69 15.97 7.38
C TRP A 58 -4.86 14.51 6.88
N ARG A 59 -6.06 14.15 6.40
CA ARG A 59 -6.33 12.81 5.85
C ARG A 59 -5.67 12.65 4.49
N ARG A 60 -5.69 13.70 3.67
CA ARG A 60 -4.99 13.77 2.39
C ARG A 60 -3.48 13.60 2.56
N GLU A 61 -2.87 14.36 3.46
CA GLU A 61 -1.43 14.25 3.77
C GLU A 61 -1.06 12.84 4.25
N SER A 62 -1.90 12.24 5.11
CA SER A 62 -1.66 10.87 5.61
C SER A 62 -1.71 9.82 4.50
N ILE A 63 -2.65 9.95 3.55
CA ILE A 63 -2.77 9.03 2.41
C ILE A 63 -1.62 9.26 1.41
N GLU A 64 -1.23 10.50 1.17
CA GLU A 64 -0.08 10.83 0.32
C GLU A 64 1.22 10.21 0.86
N GLN A 65 1.44 10.26 2.18
CA GLN A 65 2.57 9.58 2.82
C GLN A 65 2.49 8.06 2.67
N ALA A 66 1.31 7.45 2.87
CA ALA A 66 1.15 6.01 2.68
C ALA A 66 1.41 5.59 1.22
N ILE A 67 1.01 6.39 0.23
CA ILE A 67 1.34 6.14 -1.18
C ILE A 67 2.86 6.16 -1.40
N ALA A 68 3.57 7.13 -0.81
CA ALA A 68 5.02 7.22 -0.92
C ALA A 68 5.71 6.00 -0.28
N ASP A 69 5.27 5.59 0.91
CA ASP A 69 5.81 4.43 1.63
C ASP A 69 5.60 3.13 0.82
N VAL A 70 4.43 2.93 0.21
CA VAL A 70 4.13 1.76 -0.63
C VAL A 70 4.92 1.75 -1.94
N ARG A 71 5.13 2.92 -2.58
CA ARG A 71 5.98 3.02 -3.78
C ARG A 71 7.43 2.64 -3.47
N ALA A 72 7.98 3.17 -2.37
CA ALA A 72 9.33 2.85 -1.94
C ALA A 72 9.51 1.35 -1.66
N TYR A 73 8.50 0.69 -1.09
CA TYR A 73 8.49 -0.77 -0.94
C TYR A 73 8.54 -1.49 -2.29
N ALA A 74 7.67 -1.12 -3.24
CA ALA A 74 7.60 -1.77 -4.55
C ALA A 74 8.93 -1.64 -5.34
N GLU A 75 9.58 -0.47 -5.27
CA GLU A 75 10.89 -0.23 -5.90
C GLU A 75 12.02 -1.09 -5.28
N GLN A 76 11.97 -1.32 -3.96
CA GLN A 76 12.93 -2.19 -3.26
C GLN A 76 12.67 -3.67 -3.52
N ALA A 77 11.39 -4.09 -3.53
CA ALA A 77 10.99 -5.48 -3.75
C ALA A 77 11.21 -5.95 -5.20
N GLY A 78 11.25 -5.02 -6.17
CA GLY A 78 11.55 -5.30 -7.57
C GLY A 78 13.03 -5.19 -7.97
N SER A 79 13.93 -4.82 -7.05
CA SER A 79 15.38 -4.72 -7.29
C SER A 79 16.13 -6.03 -7.11
#